data_AF-D7BVC3-F1
#
_entry.id   AF-D7BVC3-F1
#
_cell.length_a   1.000
_cell.length_b   1.000
_cell.length_c   1.000
_cell.angle_alpha   90.00
_cell.angle_beta   90.00
_cell.angle_gamma   90.00
#
_symmetry.space_group_name_H-M   'P 1'
#
loop_
_entity.id
_entity.type
_entity.pdbx_description
1 polymer ?
#
loop_
_entity_poly.entity_id
_entity_poly.type
_entity_poly.pdbx_seq_one_letter_code
_entity_poly.pdbx_strand_id
1 'polypeptide(L)'
;MLSLPLLSELAHERLPSGLADRFCSLLEPRGQILSAARPGDEHVGVLGGEPLLPEGVEWPVWEGHGPLSFIAALDCGRHFQDAVWNLRRVRHQVGGAPDGVQGEVEYEVADFPDDWDLDEFNPDNPHFDDILAEAARWRLLLQIASDDEAGMLWGDAGALYWLIDPEDLAAGRFDQARFTWQCH
;
A
#
# COMPACT_ATOMS: atom_id res chain seq x y z
N MET A 1 -12.79 15.65 8.96
CA MET A 1 -11.49 15.66 8.26
C MET A 1 -10.43 15.98 9.30
N LEU A 2 -9.65 14.99 9.73
CA LEU A 2 -8.52 15.20 10.65
C LEU A 2 -7.37 15.82 9.85
N SER A 3 -6.85 16.96 10.31
CA SER A 3 -5.72 17.64 9.67
C SER A 3 -4.41 17.17 10.30
N LEU A 4 -3.31 17.19 9.53
CA LEU A 4 -1.96 16.89 10.04
C LEU A 4 -1.59 17.68 11.30
N PRO A 5 -1.91 18.99 11.42
CA PRO A 5 -1.69 19.74 12.66
C PRO A 5 -2.47 19.18 13.85
N LEU A 6 -3.73 18.78 13.66
CA LEU A 6 -4.57 18.25 14.72
C LEU A 6 -4.08 16.88 15.21
N LEU A 7 -3.60 16.02 14.30
CA LEU A 7 -2.98 14.75 14.63
C LEU A 7 -1.65 14.92 15.39
N SER A 8 -0.84 15.92 15.00
CA SER A 8 0.40 16.24 15.68
C SER A 8 0.17 16.75 17.12
N GLU A 9 -0.81 17.63 17.32
CA GLU A 9 -1.21 18.08 18.66
C GLU A 9 -1.67 16.90 19.53
N LEU A 10 -2.53 16.03 18.99
CA LEU A 10 -3.04 14.87 19.72
C LEU A 10 -1.92 13.90 20.10
N ALA A 11 -0.96 13.67 19.21
CA ALA A 11 0.20 12.81 19.47
C ALA A 11 1.04 13.37 20.63
N HIS A 12 1.29 14.67 20.67
CA HIS A 12 2.05 15.30 21.75
C HIS A 12 1.28 15.40 23.07
N GLU A 13 -0.05 15.42 23.03
CA GLU A 13 -0.90 15.37 24.22
C GLU A 13 -0.93 13.95 24.84
N ARG A 14 -0.88 12.91 24.00
CA ARG A 14 -1.18 11.53 24.41
C ARG A 14 0.02 10.60 24.47
N LEU A 15 1.14 10.96 23.85
CA LEU A 15 2.35 10.14 23.80
C LEU A 15 3.52 10.88 24.47
N PRO A 16 4.51 10.16 25.04
CA PRO A 16 5.78 10.76 25.44
C PRO A 16 6.41 11.53 24.28
N SER A 17 7.03 12.68 24.54
CA SER A 17 7.50 13.61 23.50
C SER A 17 8.35 12.94 22.41
N GLY A 18 9.35 12.14 22.78
CA GLY A 18 10.19 11.43 21.80
C GLY A 18 9.50 10.32 21.00
N LEU A 19 8.27 9.93 21.38
CA LEU A 19 7.40 9.03 20.62
C LEU A 19 6.41 9.83 19.76
N ALA A 20 5.90 10.94 20.26
CA ALA A 20 5.08 11.88 19.52
C ALA A 20 5.83 12.49 18.33
N ASP A 21 7.08 12.91 18.53
CA ASP A 21 7.96 13.43 17.47
C ASP A 21 8.16 12.39 16.36
N ARG A 22 8.40 11.13 16.75
CA ARG A 22 8.56 10.01 15.79
C ARG A 22 7.27 9.71 15.05
N PHE A 23 6.14 9.64 15.76
CA PHE A 23 4.82 9.46 15.15
C PHE A 23 4.52 10.58 14.14
N CYS A 24 4.81 11.84 14.48
CA CYS A 24 4.60 12.98 13.57
C CYS A 24 5.50 12.92 12.33
N SER A 25 6.74 12.46 12.47
CA SER A 25 7.67 12.30 11.33
C SER A 25 7.20 11.24 10.31
N LEU A 26 6.35 10.31 10.72
CA LEU A 26 5.73 9.30 9.84
C LEU A 26 4.56 9.88 9.03
N LEU A 27 4.03 11.04 9.41
CA LEU A 27 2.87 11.68 8.79
C LEU A 27 3.25 12.72 7.71
N GLU A 28 4.52 12.93 7.42
CA GLU A 28 4.93 13.84 6.34
C GLU A 28 4.50 13.31 4.96
N PRO A 29 3.95 14.16 4.06
CA PRO A 29 3.63 13.76 2.70
C PRO A 29 4.88 13.29 1.96
N ARG A 30 5.02 11.97 1.77
CA ARG A 30 6.11 11.38 0.98
C ARG A 30 5.69 11.27 -0.48
N GLY A 31 5.73 12.39 -1.21
CA GLY A 31 5.70 12.38 -2.67
C GLY A 31 7.11 12.64 -3.22
N GLN A 32 7.62 11.77 -4.09
CA GLN A 32 8.88 12.07 -4.80
C GLN A 32 8.60 12.97 -6.00
N ILE A 33 9.31 14.09 -6.07
CA ILE A 33 9.40 14.94 -7.26
C ILE A 33 10.49 14.33 -8.15
N LEU A 34 10.13 13.89 -9.37
CA LEU A 34 11.13 13.49 -10.36
C LEU A 34 11.98 14.73 -10.71
N SER A 35 13.28 14.66 -10.42
CA SER A 35 14.26 15.68 -10.81
C SER A 35 15.14 15.16 -11.94
N ALA A 36 15.48 16.03 -12.89
CA ALA A 36 16.43 15.67 -13.95
C ALA A 36 17.79 15.31 -13.34
N ALA A 37 18.27 14.10 -13.64
CA ALA A 37 19.59 13.63 -13.23
C ALA A 37 20.70 14.47 -13.88
N ARG A 38 21.78 14.72 -13.15
CA ARG A 38 23.01 15.34 -13.66
C ARG A 38 23.98 14.28 -14.18
N PRO A 39 24.97 14.66 -15.01
CA PRO A 39 25.99 13.72 -15.46
C PRO A 39 26.73 13.08 -14.28
N GLY A 40 26.64 11.76 -14.16
CA GLY A 40 27.24 10.97 -13.08
C GLY A 40 26.28 10.60 -11.95
N ASP A 41 25.04 11.11 -11.94
CA ASP A 41 24.03 10.70 -10.99
C ASP A 41 23.49 9.30 -11.33
N GLU A 42 23.23 8.50 -10.29
CA GLU A 42 22.38 7.32 -10.42
C GLU A 42 20.96 7.77 -10.80
N HIS A 43 20.35 7.08 -11.76
CA HIS A 43 19.00 7.36 -12.23
C HIS A 43 18.24 6.05 -12.44
N VAL A 44 16.93 6.10 -12.22
CA VAL A 44 16.03 4.93 -12.30
C VAL A 44 15.24 4.90 -13.62
N GLY A 45 15.58 5.78 -14.57
CA GLY A 45 14.92 5.86 -15.86
C GLY A 45 15.18 7.15 -16.63
N VAL A 46 14.57 7.25 -17.81
CA VAL A 46 14.61 8.39 -18.72
C VAL A 46 13.20 8.77 -19.18
N LEU A 47 12.97 10.06 -19.39
CA LEU A 47 11.75 10.60 -20.01
C LEU A 47 12.08 11.10 -21.41
N GLY A 48 11.44 10.54 -22.43
CA GLY A 48 11.71 10.82 -23.85
C GLY A 48 13.11 10.41 -24.32
N GLY A 49 13.43 10.79 -25.56
CA GLY A 49 14.71 10.43 -26.21
C GLY A 49 14.57 9.23 -27.15
N GLU A 50 15.71 8.63 -27.51
CA GLU A 50 15.73 7.41 -28.31
C GLU A 50 15.58 6.20 -27.38
N PRO A 51 14.64 5.28 -27.66
CA PRO A 51 14.48 4.08 -26.84
C PRO A 51 15.72 3.19 -26.93
N LEU A 52 16.19 2.74 -25.77
CA LEU A 52 17.21 1.70 -25.67
C LEU A 52 16.59 0.34 -25.99
N LEU A 53 16.79 -0.13 -27.22
CA LEU A 53 16.39 -1.46 -27.66
C LEU A 53 17.62 -2.37 -27.84
N PRO A 54 17.47 -3.69 -27.59
CA PRO A 54 18.49 -4.66 -27.99
C PRO A 54 18.77 -4.59 -29.50
N GLU A 55 20.00 -4.91 -29.89
CA GLU A 55 20.39 -4.88 -31.30
C GLU A 55 19.49 -5.81 -32.14
N GLY A 56 18.98 -5.26 -33.25
CA GLY A 56 18.10 -5.99 -34.18
C GLY A 56 16.63 -6.07 -33.77
N VAL A 57 16.23 -5.46 -32.65
CA VAL A 57 14.81 -5.33 -32.27
C VAL A 57 14.27 -4.02 -32.85
N GLU A 58 13.18 -4.11 -33.62
CA GLU A 58 12.49 -2.92 -34.13
C GLU A 58 11.52 -2.34 -33.09
N TRP A 59 11.31 -1.03 -33.16
CA TRP A 59 10.36 -0.34 -32.29
C TRP A 59 8.91 -0.76 -32.62
N PRO A 60 8.06 -1.00 -31.60
CA PRO A 60 6.70 -1.47 -31.83
C PRO A 60 5.86 -0.51 -32.67
N VAL A 61 5.10 -1.09 -33.60
CA VAL A 61 4.16 -0.42 -34.49
C VAL A 61 2.74 -0.82 -34.15
N TRP A 62 1.85 0.16 -34.00
CA TRP A 62 0.42 -0.08 -33.91
C TRP A 62 -0.15 -0.23 -35.32
N GLU A 63 -0.73 -1.40 -35.61
CA GLU A 63 -1.38 -1.69 -36.88
C GLU A 63 -2.39 -0.61 -37.27
N GLY A 64 -2.23 -0.02 -38.45
CA GLY A 64 -3.08 1.06 -38.95
C GLY A 64 -2.79 2.46 -38.38
N HIS A 65 -1.93 2.58 -37.38
CA HIS A 65 -1.65 3.85 -36.66
C HIS A 65 -0.17 4.25 -36.63
N GLY A 66 0.73 3.35 -37.02
CA GLY A 66 2.17 3.64 -37.13
C GLY A 66 2.95 3.35 -35.84
N PRO A 67 4.25 3.72 -35.79
CA PRO A 67 5.11 3.45 -34.65
C PRO A 67 4.58 4.11 -33.37
N LEU A 68 4.70 3.40 -32.25
CA LEU A 68 4.32 3.97 -30.94
C LEU A 68 5.24 5.14 -30.60
N SER A 69 4.74 6.09 -29.80
CA SER A 69 5.58 7.17 -29.26
C SER A 69 6.34 6.68 -28.03
N PHE A 70 7.64 6.90 -28.00
CA PHE A 70 8.43 6.68 -26.79
C PHE A 70 8.23 7.84 -25.81
N ILE A 71 7.71 7.53 -24.62
CA ILE A 71 7.46 8.52 -23.57
C ILE A 71 8.48 8.42 -22.44
N ALA A 72 8.85 7.19 -22.04
CA ALA A 72 9.78 6.95 -20.95
C ALA A 72 10.29 5.50 -20.95
N ALA A 73 11.44 5.29 -20.32
CA ALA A 73 11.89 3.98 -19.87
C ALA A 73 12.26 4.04 -18.39
N LEU A 74 11.92 3.00 -17.63
CA LEU A 74 12.29 2.84 -16.23
C LEU A 74 13.20 1.62 -16.12
N ASP A 75 14.33 1.78 -15.43
CA ASP A 75 15.19 0.64 -15.08
C ASP A 75 14.58 -0.03 -13.85
N CYS A 76 13.89 -1.15 -14.05
CA CYS A 76 13.27 -1.92 -12.95
C CYS A 76 14.26 -2.81 -12.18
N GLY A 77 15.56 -2.56 -12.27
CA GLY A 77 16.61 -3.24 -11.51
C GLY A 77 16.55 -2.94 -10.01
N ARG A 78 17.54 -3.45 -9.26
CA ARG A 78 17.55 -3.43 -7.79
C ARG A 78 17.30 -2.05 -7.19
N HIS A 79 17.89 -0.99 -7.73
CA HIS A 79 17.70 0.36 -7.20
C HIS A 79 16.27 0.89 -7.37
N PHE A 80 15.58 0.54 -8.46
CA PHE A 80 14.16 0.86 -8.64
C PHE A 80 13.29 -0.02 -7.77
N GLN A 81 13.60 -1.31 -7.64
CA GLN A 81 12.88 -2.18 -6.72
C GLN A 81 12.99 -1.68 -5.29
N ASP A 82 14.20 -1.34 -4.83
CA ASP A 82 14.45 -0.76 -3.51
C ASP A 82 13.74 0.60 -3.36
N ALA A 83 13.80 1.48 -4.37
CA ALA A 83 13.13 2.77 -4.34
C ALA A 83 11.60 2.64 -4.32
N VAL A 84 11.02 1.77 -5.14
CA VAL A 84 9.58 1.47 -5.16
C VAL A 84 9.16 0.81 -3.85
N TRP A 85 9.97 -0.09 -3.29
CA TRP A 85 9.68 -0.69 -2.00
C TRP A 85 9.66 0.33 -0.88
N ASN A 86 10.62 1.25 -0.88
CA ASN A 86 10.69 2.34 0.09
C ASN A 86 9.60 3.41 -0.12
N LEU A 87 9.07 3.54 -1.35
CA LEU A 87 8.02 4.49 -1.69
C LEU A 87 6.61 4.01 -1.34
N ARG A 88 6.36 2.69 -1.36
CA ARG A 88 5.02 2.13 -1.21
C ARG A 88 4.54 1.96 0.23
N ARG A 89 5.44 1.93 1.21
CA ARG A 89 5.08 1.59 2.58
C ARG A 89 4.53 2.77 3.37
N VAL A 90 3.22 2.78 3.59
CA VAL A 90 2.68 3.30 4.85
C VAL A 90 3.10 2.29 5.93
N ARG A 91 4.21 2.57 6.64
CA ARG A 91 4.81 1.62 7.60
C ARG A 91 3.84 1.29 8.73
N HIS A 92 3.13 2.29 9.23
CA HIS A 92 2.12 2.14 10.27
C HIS A 92 0.98 3.10 9.95
N GLN A 93 -0.26 2.69 10.16
CA GLN A 93 -1.40 3.59 9.98
C GLN A 93 -2.53 3.31 10.96
N VAL A 94 -3.25 4.38 11.29
CA VAL A 94 -4.50 4.35 12.04
C VAL A 94 -5.59 4.84 11.10
N GLY A 95 -6.59 4.00 10.83
CA GLY A 95 -7.57 4.29 9.78
C GLY A 95 -6.99 4.18 8.37
N GLY A 96 -7.79 4.59 7.39
CA GLY A 96 -7.42 4.54 5.97
C GLY A 96 -7.77 3.21 5.32
N ALA A 97 -7.24 2.99 4.11
CA ALA A 97 -7.33 1.71 3.42
C ALA A 97 -6.09 0.88 3.80
N PRO A 98 -6.24 -0.42 4.09
CA PRO A 98 -5.10 -1.29 4.36
C PRO A 98 -4.16 -1.37 3.16
N ASP A 99 -2.86 -1.39 3.45
CA ASP A 99 -1.82 -1.71 2.47
C ASP A 99 -1.49 -3.19 2.64
N GLY A 100 -2.23 -4.03 1.90
CA GLY A 100 -2.16 -5.48 1.96
C GLY A 100 -0.88 -6.03 1.32
N VAL A 101 -0.26 -7.02 1.97
CA VAL A 101 0.93 -7.73 1.46
C VAL A 101 0.52 -8.86 0.51
N GLN A 102 -0.57 -9.58 0.80
CA GLN A 102 -1.00 -10.79 0.07
C GLN A 102 -2.35 -10.63 -0.64
N GLY A 103 -2.98 -9.45 -0.59
CA GLY A 103 -4.29 -9.17 -1.18
C GLY A 103 -5.12 -8.23 -0.33
N GLU A 104 -6.43 -8.19 -0.58
CA GLU A 104 -7.36 -7.40 0.23
C GLU A 104 -7.44 -7.97 1.64
N VAL A 105 -7.05 -7.17 2.63
CA VAL A 105 -6.99 -7.58 4.03
C VAL A 105 -8.40 -7.75 4.61
N GLU A 106 -9.33 -6.94 4.13
CA GLU A 106 -10.74 -6.98 4.49
C GLU A 106 -11.37 -8.35 4.28
N TYR A 107 -10.94 -9.06 3.23
CA TYR A 107 -11.43 -10.40 2.90
C TYR A 107 -11.10 -11.42 4.00
N GLU A 108 -9.92 -11.34 4.61
CA GLU A 108 -9.47 -12.29 5.63
C GLU A 108 -10.20 -12.16 6.97
N VAL A 109 -10.79 -10.98 7.23
CA VAL A 109 -11.55 -10.71 8.45
C VAL A 109 -13.05 -10.75 8.23
N ALA A 110 -13.52 -10.84 6.99
CA ALA A 110 -14.93 -10.89 6.64
C ALA A 110 -15.62 -12.13 7.23
N ASP A 111 -16.92 -12.01 7.52
CA ASP A 111 -17.73 -13.12 8.03
C ASP A 111 -18.56 -13.72 6.90
N PHE A 112 -18.04 -14.76 6.26
CA PHE A 112 -18.74 -15.44 5.19
C PHE A 112 -19.48 -16.69 5.71
N PRO A 113 -20.67 -17.01 5.18
CA PRO A 113 -21.33 -18.28 5.43
C PRO A 113 -20.45 -19.49 5.05
N ASP A 114 -20.48 -20.54 5.85
CA ASP A 114 -19.67 -21.77 5.65
C ASP A 114 -19.97 -22.49 4.32
N ASP A 115 -21.13 -22.24 3.71
CA ASP A 115 -21.55 -22.86 2.45
C ASP A 115 -21.14 -22.06 1.21
N TRP A 116 -20.47 -20.92 1.37
CA TRP A 116 -19.91 -20.17 0.25
C TRP A 116 -18.56 -20.73 -0.16
N ASP A 117 -18.38 -20.96 -1.47
CA ASP A 117 -17.09 -21.32 -2.02
C ASP A 117 -16.20 -20.08 -2.12
N LEU A 118 -15.23 -19.97 -1.22
CA LEU A 118 -14.30 -18.84 -1.12
C LEU A 118 -13.00 -19.08 -1.89
N ASP A 119 -12.72 -20.32 -2.30
CA ASP A 119 -11.54 -20.66 -3.10
C ASP A 119 -11.68 -20.12 -4.53
N GLU A 120 -12.93 -19.92 -4.99
CA GLU A 120 -13.29 -19.31 -6.25
C GLU A 120 -13.65 -17.82 -6.10
N PHE A 121 -12.67 -16.96 -5.79
CA PHE A 121 -12.82 -15.50 -5.93
C PHE A 121 -12.79 -15.10 -7.42
N ASN A 122 -13.87 -15.42 -8.13
CA ASN A 122 -14.06 -15.09 -9.54
C ASN A 122 -15.48 -14.55 -9.79
N PRO A 123 -15.69 -13.78 -10.87
CA PRO A 123 -17.01 -13.19 -11.18
C PRO A 123 -18.14 -14.19 -11.48
N ASP A 124 -17.83 -15.47 -11.72
CA ASP A 124 -18.80 -16.52 -11.97
C ASP A 124 -19.32 -17.16 -10.66
N ASN A 125 -18.72 -16.82 -9.51
CA ASN A 125 -19.20 -17.24 -8.20
C ASN A 125 -20.59 -16.64 -7.91
N PRO A 126 -21.61 -17.46 -7.57
CA PRO A 126 -22.97 -16.97 -7.34
C PRO A 126 -23.07 -15.98 -6.17
N HIS A 127 -22.09 -15.93 -5.27
CA HIS A 127 -22.03 -15.03 -4.13
C HIS A 127 -21.03 -13.88 -4.30
N PHE A 128 -20.46 -13.69 -5.50
CA PHE A 128 -19.38 -12.72 -5.75
C PHE A 128 -19.71 -11.30 -5.25
N ASP A 129 -20.90 -10.78 -5.58
CA ASP A 129 -21.32 -9.44 -5.15
C ASP A 129 -21.52 -9.34 -3.62
N ASP A 130 -22.05 -10.40 -3.00
CA ASP A 130 -22.26 -10.43 -1.55
C ASP A 130 -20.93 -10.53 -0.78
N ILE A 131 -19.97 -11.29 -1.32
CA ILE A 131 -18.60 -11.39 -0.82
C ILE A 131 -17.93 -10.01 -0.83
N LEU A 132 -18.00 -9.31 -1.97
CA LEU A 132 -17.45 -7.96 -2.11
C LEU A 132 -18.11 -6.97 -1.14
N ALA A 133 -19.43 -7.07 -0.95
CA ALA A 133 -20.16 -6.20 -0.05
C ALA A 133 -19.76 -6.43 1.42
N GLU A 134 -19.61 -7.68 1.84
CA GLU A 134 -19.20 -8.00 3.21
C GLU A 134 -17.74 -7.58 3.47
N ALA A 135 -16.81 -7.88 2.56
CA ALA A 135 -15.43 -7.40 2.69
C ALA A 135 -15.38 -5.86 2.77
N ALA A 136 -16.09 -5.17 1.87
CA ALA A 136 -16.13 -3.70 1.83
C ALA A 136 -16.76 -3.04 3.06
N ARG A 137 -17.36 -3.79 3.99
CA ARG A 137 -17.86 -3.28 5.28
C ARG A 137 -16.72 -2.95 6.24
N TRP A 138 -15.67 -3.77 6.25
CA TRP A 138 -14.59 -3.68 7.22
C TRP A 138 -13.74 -2.43 7.02
N ARG A 139 -13.34 -1.78 8.12
CA ARG A 139 -12.47 -0.60 8.10
C ARG A 139 -11.23 -0.87 8.90
N LEU A 140 -10.09 -0.51 8.35
CA LEU A 140 -8.84 -0.56 9.09
C LEU A 140 -8.92 0.34 10.31
N LEU A 141 -8.64 -0.23 11.47
CA LEU A 141 -8.42 0.51 12.71
C LEU A 141 -6.93 0.80 12.89
N LEU A 142 -6.08 -0.21 12.70
CA LEU A 142 -4.65 -0.12 12.91
C LEU A 142 -3.92 -1.11 11.99
N GLN A 143 -2.84 -0.65 11.36
CA GLN A 143 -1.85 -1.49 10.70
C GLN A 143 -0.47 -1.20 11.27
N ILE A 144 0.27 -2.27 11.57
CA ILE A 144 1.67 -2.21 12.00
C ILE A 144 2.47 -3.10 11.06
N ALA A 145 3.22 -2.51 10.13
CA ALA A 145 4.12 -3.26 9.28
C ALA A 145 5.44 -3.58 10.00
N SER A 146 6.22 -4.47 9.40
CA SER A 146 7.63 -4.66 9.79
C SER A 146 8.40 -3.36 9.59
N ASP A 147 9.25 -3.01 10.54
CA ASP A 147 9.97 -1.75 10.61
C ASP A 147 11.34 -1.94 11.28
N ASP A 148 12.40 -1.93 10.47
CA ASP A 148 13.78 -2.13 10.92
C ASP A 148 14.26 -1.00 11.84
N GLU A 149 13.80 0.25 11.64
CA GLU A 149 14.17 1.38 12.50
C GLU A 149 13.59 1.20 13.92
N ALA A 150 12.43 0.55 14.02
CA ALA A 150 11.78 0.20 15.27
C ALA A 150 12.17 -1.20 15.79
N GLY A 151 12.97 -1.97 15.04
CA GLY A 151 13.35 -3.34 15.39
C GLY A 151 12.20 -4.34 15.35
N MET A 152 11.20 -4.13 14.48
CA MET A 152 10.01 -4.96 14.35
C MET A 152 10.07 -5.79 13.05
N LEU A 153 9.89 -7.11 13.16
CA LEU A 153 9.81 -7.99 12.00
C LEU A 153 8.68 -9.01 12.21
N TRP A 154 7.73 -9.04 11.27
CA TRP A 154 6.59 -9.96 11.28
C TRP A 154 6.76 -10.97 10.14
N GLY A 155 7.22 -12.18 10.44
CA GLY A 155 7.50 -13.19 9.41
C GLY A 155 8.56 -12.70 8.42
N ASP A 156 8.30 -12.87 7.12
CA ASP A 156 9.13 -12.32 6.04
C ASP A 156 8.63 -10.93 5.62
N ALA A 157 8.97 -9.93 6.44
CA ALA A 157 8.63 -8.52 6.22
C ALA A 157 7.12 -8.23 6.06
N GLY A 158 6.29 -8.93 6.82
CA GLY A 158 4.83 -8.80 6.83
C GLY A 158 4.27 -7.60 7.61
N ALA A 159 2.96 -7.62 7.80
CA ALA A 159 2.20 -6.61 8.52
C ALA A 159 1.04 -7.21 9.33
N LEU A 160 0.72 -6.55 10.44
CA LEU A 160 -0.39 -6.85 11.33
C LEU A 160 -1.54 -5.88 11.06
N TYR A 161 -2.77 -6.38 11.08
CA TYR A 161 -3.96 -5.58 10.78
C TYR A 161 -5.06 -5.80 11.82
N TRP A 162 -5.67 -4.71 12.27
CA TRP A 162 -6.91 -4.70 13.04
C TRP A 162 -7.96 -3.97 12.26
N LEU A 163 -9.09 -4.63 12.02
CA LEU A 163 -10.23 -4.08 11.29
C LEU A 163 -11.47 -4.11 12.17
N ILE A 164 -12.38 -3.19 11.93
CA ILE A 164 -13.60 -3.04 12.72
C ILE A 164 -14.76 -2.62 11.82
N ASP A 165 -15.97 -3.03 12.20
CA ASP A 165 -17.19 -2.51 11.59
C ASP A 165 -17.39 -1.02 11.92
N PRO A 166 -17.86 -0.19 10.98
CA PRO A 166 -18.14 1.22 11.21
C PRO A 166 -19.12 1.52 12.36
N GLU A 167 -20.13 0.66 12.58
CA GLU A 167 -21.11 0.80 13.67
C GLU A 167 -20.47 0.48 15.03
N ASP A 168 -19.62 -0.55 15.09
CA ASP A 168 -18.83 -0.87 16.28
C ASP A 168 -17.84 0.25 16.61
N LEU A 169 -17.18 0.80 15.59
CA LEU A 169 -16.28 1.94 15.74
C LEU A 169 -17.02 3.18 16.27
N ALA A 170 -18.18 3.49 15.70
CA ALA A 170 -19.01 4.62 16.14
C ALA A 170 -19.52 4.45 17.58
N ALA A 171 -19.78 3.21 18.00
CA ALA A 171 -20.19 2.87 19.36
C ALA A 171 -19.02 2.69 20.34
N GLY A 172 -17.77 2.77 19.88
CA GLY A 172 -16.57 2.56 20.71
C GLY A 172 -16.37 1.12 21.18
N ARG A 173 -16.94 0.13 20.49
CA ARG A 173 -16.85 -1.29 20.81
C ARG A 173 -15.58 -1.92 20.23
N PHE A 174 -14.43 -1.45 20.69
CA PHE A 174 -13.13 -1.91 20.18
C PHE A 174 -12.83 -3.39 20.47
N ASP A 175 -13.57 -4.02 21.38
CA ASP A 175 -13.53 -5.46 21.62
C ASP A 175 -14.09 -6.29 20.45
N GLN A 176 -14.81 -5.67 19.52
CA GLN A 176 -15.32 -6.30 18.29
C GLN A 176 -14.33 -6.23 17.11
N ALA A 177 -13.16 -5.61 17.29
CA ALA A 177 -12.15 -5.55 16.24
C ALA A 177 -11.62 -6.96 15.90
N ARG A 178 -11.49 -7.25 14.60
CA ARG A 178 -10.91 -8.48 14.09
C ARG A 178 -9.45 -8.27 13.72
N PHE A 179 -8.66 -9.31 13.93
CA PHE A 179 -7.22 -9.30 13.68
C PHE A 179 -6.88 -10.28 12.55
N THR A 180 -6.01 -9.83 11.65
CA THR A 180 -5.30 -10.71 10.71
C THR A 180 -3.85 -10.21 10.53
N TRP A 181 -3.04 -11.00 9.85
CA TRP A 181 -1.68 -10.64 9.46
C TRP A 181 -1.29 -11.34 8.17
N GLN A 182 -0.45 -10.67 7.38
CA GLN A 182 0.05 -11.17 6.10
C GLN A 182 1.58 -11.07 6.05
N CYS A 183 2.25 -11.98 5.35
CA CYS A 183 3.70 -11.92 5.10
C CYS A 183 4.06 -12.50 3.72
N HIS A 184 5.31 -12.33 3.28
CA HIS A 184 5.79 -12.95 2.04
C HIS A 184 6.02 -14.46 2.17
#